data_AF-A0A5N0VI25-F1
#
_entry.id   AF-A0A5N0VI25-F1
#
_cell.length_a   1.000
_cell.length_b   1.000
_cell.length_c   1.000
_cell.angle_alpha   90.00
_cell.angle_beta   90.00
_cell.angle_gamma   90.00
#
_symmetry.space_group_name_H-M   'P 1'
#
loop_
_entity.id
_entity.type
_entity.pdbx_description
1 polymer ?
#
loop_
_entity_poly.entity_id
_entity_poly.type
_entity_poly.pdbx_seq_one_letter_code
_entity_poly.pdbx_strand_id
1 'polypeptide(L)'
;MKPRPMWPLAALTALAGAVVAIVLGLVTVGVQATVSPHGLPVAVAVPEAAPAPAHAAAEHVATQGGGALSWRVTTPEDARKLLDDKEVYGILQLGSPVQVVVSGAVNPAGTQVVQQALTTAGQALATATGTTLQTQTVHPASLAGRTAPLAVSILCWLGSLAAGAFFLAAAKRAGRPIGLGARLTRVLTSGVLMTAVIAGFLRLWDSTLPLNWQVLGFVFLVAMAFGSIQGALLRIFGLAAMAVLGPLYLLAPAVAGQVPELLNPAYKNALWSWTPFRFSTEGMRSILQGTPGAPDVTTALWVLGVMLAIGLVVLFWPGRSARQETEPDVADRVVEVGVH
;
A
#
# COMPACT_ATOMS: atom_id res chain seq x y z
N MET A 1 42.13 -17.60 32.20
CA MET A 1 41.15 -17.86 31.12
C MET A 1 41.69 -17.25 29.82
N LYS A 2 41.89 -18.03 28.75
CA LYS A 2 42.27 -17.46 27.44
C LYS A 2 41.06 -16.73 26.84
N PRO A 3 41.20 -15.48 26.37
CA PRO A 3 40.09 -14.79 25.72
C PRO A 3 39.67 -15.58 24.48
N ARG A 4 38.38 -15.86 24.36
CA ARG A 4 37.83 -16.50 23.16
C ARG A 4 38.07 -15.56 21.97
N PRO A 5 38.55 -16.07 20.81
CA PRO A 5 38.76 -15.23 19.65
C PRO A 5 37.44 -14.61 19.22
N MET A 6 37.40 -13.29 19.01
CA MET A 6 36.20 -12.56 18.58
C MET A 6 35.92 -12.68 17.07
N TRP A 7 36.90 -13.16 16.30
CA TRP A 7 36.81 -13.33 14.84
C TRP A 7 35.59 -14.14 14.37
N PRO A 8 35.24 -15.31 14.95
CA PRO A 8 34.08 -16.08 14.50
C PRO A 8 32.76 -15.32 14.70
N LEU A 9 32.64 -14.56 15.79
CA LEU A 9 31.47 -13.73 16.05
C LEU A 9 31.40 -12.57 15.03
N ALA A 10 32.53 -11.93 14.74
CA ALA A 10 32.60 -10.86 13.74
C ALA A 10 32.28 -11.37 12.33
N ALA A 11 32.78 -12.55 11.96
CA ALA A 11 32.47 -13.19 10.67
C ALA A 11 30.98 -13.56 10.57
N LEU A 12 30.40 -14.09 11.66
CA LEU A 12 28.98 -14.44 11.71
C LEU A 12 28.08 -13.20 11.57
N THR A 13 28.38 -12.11 12.28
CA THR A 13 27.60 -10.88 12.20
C THR A 13 27.74 -10.19 10.84
N ALA A 14 28.93 -10.21 10.24
CA ALA A 14 29.15 -9.72 8.88
C ALA A 14 28.36 -10.54 7.85
N LEU A 15 28.37 -11.88 7.97
CA LEU A 15 27.58 -12.76 7.12
C LEU A 15 26.07 -12.48 7.27
N ALA A 16 25.59 -12.33 8.50
CA ALA A 16 24.19 -11.98 8.75
C ALA A 16 23.82 -10.64 8.09
N GLY A 17 24.69 -9.62 8.22
CA GLY A 17 24.51 -8.33 7.55
C GLY A 17 24.47 -8.46 6.02
N ALA A 18 25.36 -9.26 5.43
CA ALA A 18 25.37 -9.50 3.99
C ALA A 18 24.10 -10.22 3.51
N VAL A 19 23.61 -11.22 4.24
CA VAL A 19 22.34 -11.91 3.93
C VAL A 19 21.17 -10.93 3.96
N VAL A 20 21.08 -10.08 4.99
CA VAL A 20 20.03 -9.05 5.07
C VAL A 20 20.12 -8.09 3.89
N ALA A 21 21.33 -7.63 3.54
CA ALA A 21 21.53 -6.74 2.40
C ALA A 21 21.10 -7.37 1.06
N ILE A 22 21.41 -8.66 0.85
CA ILE A 22 20.98 -9.41 -0.34
C ILE A 22 19.46 -9.51 -0.40
N VAL A 23 18.81 -9.90 0.71
CA VAL A 23 17.35 -10.02 0.76
C VAL A 23 16.68 -8.68 0.49
N LEU A 24 17.15 -7.61 1.14
CA LEU A 24 16.64 -6.26 0.90
C LEU A 24 16.89 -5.81 -0.54
N GLY A 25 18.07 -6.06 -1.10
CA GLY A 25 18.38 -5.72 -2.49
C GLY A 25 17.47 -6.44 -3.49
N LEU A 26 17.24 -7.74 -3.29
CA LEU A 26 16.31 -8.51 -4.12
C LEU A 26 14.89 -7.96 -4.06
N VAL A 27 14.40 -7.61 -2.87
CA VAL A 27 12.99 -7.19 -2.74
C VAL A 27 12.77 -5.71 -3.04
N THR A 28 13.74 -4.84 -2.80
CA THR A 28 13.58 -3.40 -3.09
C THR A 28 13.99 -3.09 -4.52
N VAL A 29 15.20 -3.49 -4.92
CA VAL A 29 15.76 -3.22 -6.26
C VAL A 29 15.31 -4.28 -7.25
N GLY A 30 15.31 -5.56 -6.87
CA GLY A 30 14.93 -6.65 -7.77
C GLY A 30 13.48 -6.56 -8.26
N VAL A 31 12.57 -6.01 -7.46
CA VAL A 31 11.20 -5.70 -7.90
C VAL A 31 11.23 -4.72 -9.08
N GLN A 32 12.00 -3.63 -8.98
CA GLN A 32 12.09 -2.63 -10.06
C GLN A 32 12.91 -3.14 -11.26
N ALA A 33 13.97 -3.89 -11.00
CA ALA A 33 14.87 -4.41 -12.02
C ALA A 33 14.24 -5.51 -12.90
N THR A 34 13.15 -6.12 -12.43
CA THR A 34 12.44 -7.18 -13.14
C THR A 34 11.05 -6.76 -13.64
N VAL A 35 10.76 -5.45 -13.60
CA VAL A 35 9.52 -4.91 -14.15
C VAL A 35 9.40 -5.30 -15.61
N SER A 36 8.30 -5.96 -15.94
CA SER A 36 8.03 -6.44 -17.29
C SER A 36 6.52 -6.49 -17.49
N PRO A 37 5.97 -5.84 -18.54
CA PRO A 37 4.54 -5.87 -18.81
C PRO A 37 4.04 -7.25 -19.22
N HIS A 38 3.00 -7.75 -18.55
CA HIS A 38 2.33 -9.00 -18.89
C HIS A 38 0.82 -8.85 -18.77
N GLY A 39 0.14 -8.78 -19.92
CA GLY A 39 -1.32 -8.74 -19.98
C GLY A 39 -1.94 -7.50 -19.32
N LEU A 40 -1.34 -6.31 -19.44
CA LEU A 40 -1.92 -5.07 -18.93
C LEU A 40 -3.31 -4.85 -19.56
N PRO A 41 -4.38 -4.73 -18.76
CA PRO A 41 -5.72 -4.69 -19.30
C PRO A 41 -5.98 -3.34 -19.97
N VAL A 42 -6.44 -3.40 -21.22
CA VAL A 42 -6.76 -2.24 -22.05
C VAL A 42 -8.05 -2.49 -22.82
N ALA A 43 -8.80 -1.42 -23.10
CA ALA A 43 -10.00 -1.50 -23.92
C ALA A 43 -9.77 -0.91 -25.30
N VAL A 44 -10.35 -1.53 -26.33
CA VAL A 44 -10.61 -0.89 -27.62
C VAL A 44 -12.09 -0.56 -27.69
N ALA A 45 -12.43 0.71 -27.79
CA ALA A 45 -13.81 1.17 -27.81
C ALA A 45 -14.26 1.50 -29.24
N VAL A 46 -15.34 0.87 -29.71
CA VAL A 46 -15.97 1.17 -31.01
C VAL A 46 -17.46 1.42 -30.80
N PRO A 47 -18.02 2.55 -31.30
CA PRO A 47 -19.47 2.77 -31.25
C PRO A 47 -20.24 1.64 -31.94
N GLU A 48 -21.38 1.20 -31.41
CA GLU A 48 -22.19 0.12 -32.03
C GLU A 48 -22.69 0.47 -33.43
N ALA A 49 -22.96 1.76 -33.67
CA ALA A 49 -23.39 2.27 -34.97
C ALA A 49 -22.22 2.48 -35.95
N ALA A 50 -20.99 2.10 -35.59
CA ALA A 50 -19.83 2.33 -36.44
C ALA A 50 -19.86 1.42 -37.68
N PRO A 51 -19.27 1.87 -38.81
CA PRO A 51 -19.16 1.03 -40.00
C PRO A 51 -18.38 -0.27 -39.73
N ALA A 52 -18.70 -1.34 -40.45
CA ALA A 52 -18.01 -2.63 -40.34
C ALA A 52 -16.46 -2.55 -40.41
N PRO A 53 -15.84 -1.68 -41.23
CA PRO A 53 -14.39 -1.48 -41.21
C PRO A 53 -13.83 -1.02 -39.85
N ALA A 54 -14.58 -0.24 -39.07
CA ALA A 54 -14.15 0.21 -37.74
C ALA A 54 -14.17 -0.93 -36.72
N HIS A 55 -15.17 -1.80 -36.78
CA HIS A 55 -15.21 -3.01 -35.96
C HIS A 55 -14.06 -3.96 -36.32
N ALA A 56 -13.81 -4.19 -37.61
CA ALA A 56 -12.67 -5.00 -38.06
C ALA A 56 -11.32 -4.40 -37.62
N ALA A 57 -11.17 -3.07 -37.65
CA ALA A 57 -9.96 -2.41 -37.15
C ALA A 57 -9.76 -2.63 -35.65
N ALA A 58 -10.82 -2.59 -34.84
CA ALA A 58 -10.70 -2.87 -33.41
C ALA A 58 -10.36 -4.33 -33.10
N GLU A 59 -10.95 -5.28 -33.81
CA GLU A 59 -10.56 -6.70 -33.71
C GLU A 59 -9.10 -6.91 -34.13
N HIS A 60 -8.65 -6.21 -35.18
CA HIS A 60 -7.26 -6.26 -35.61
C HIS A 60 -6.30 -5.72 -34.55
N VAL A 61 -6.62 -4.57 -33.93
CA VAL A 61 -5.81 -4.03 -32.82
C VAL A 61 -5.78 -5.00 -31.64
N ALA A 62 -6.93 -5.59 -31.29
CA ALA A 62 -7.03 -6.53 -30.17
C ALA A 62 -6.23 -7.82 -30.40
N THR A 63 -6.10 -8.27 -31.65
CA THR A 63 -5.35 -9.48 -32.03
C THR A 63 -3.86 -9.23 -32.24
N GLN A 64 -3.45 -7.99 -32.52
CA GLN A 64 -2.03 -7.62 -32.67
C GLN A 64 -1.29 -7.33 -31.36
N GLY A 65 -1.99 -7.37 -30.21
CA GLY A 65 -1.37 -7.23 -28.91
C GLY A 65 -0.41 -8.37 -28.58
N GLY A 66 0.90 -8.12 -28.64
CA GLY A 66 1.88 -8.99 -27.98
C GLY A 66 1.54 -9.16 -26.49
N GLY A 67 2.07 -10.20 -25.85
CA GLY A 67 1.71 -10.61 -24.47
C GLY A 67 1.84 -9.55 -23.35
N ALA A 68 2.27 -8.33 -23.67
CA ALA A 68 2.32 -7.17 -22.79
C ALA A 68 0.94 -6.55 -22.50
N LEU A 69 -0.02 -6.60 -23.44
CA LEU A 69 -1.36 -6.02 -23.30
C LEU A 69 -2.43 -7.10 -23.38
N SER A 70 -3.51 -6.94 -22.61
CA SER A 70 -4.72 -7.76 -22.67
C SER A 70 -5.87 -6.91 -23.16
N TRP A 71 -6.24 -7.06 -24.43
CA TRP A 71 -7.25 -6.24 -25.09
C TRP A 71 -8.67 -6.75 -24.85
N ARG A 72 -9.59 -5.82 -24.63
CA ARG A 72 -11.04 -6.06 -24.62
C ARG A 72 -11.72 -5.12 -25.62
N VAL A 73 -12.36 -5.67 -26.64
CA VAL A 73 -13.19 -4.87 -27.57
C VAL A 73 -14.55 -4.63 -26.91
N THR A 74 -15.01 -3.39 -26.88
CA THR A 74 -16.25 -3.00 -26.20
C THR A 74 -16.82 -1.68 -26.75
N THR A 75 -17.96 -1.24 -26.22
CA THR A 75 -18.54 0.08 -26.53
C THR A 75 -17.81 1.21 -25.78
N PRO A 76 -17.88 2.48 -26.23
CA PRO A 76 -17.28 3.60 -25.52
C PRO A 76 -17.83 3.84 -24.11
N GLU A 77 -19.10 3.54 -23.87
CA GLU A 77 -19.73 3.70 -22.57
C GLU A 77 -19.22 2.63 -21.59
N ASP A 78 -19.21 1.37 -22.02
CA ASP A 78 -18.68 0.27 -21.22
C ASP A 78 -17.17 0.43 -20.98
N ALA A 79 -16.41 0.90 -21.98
CA ALA A 79 -14.98 1.15 -21.81
C ALA A 79 -14.70 2.19 -20.73
N ARG A 80 -15.49 3.27 -20.66
CA ARG A 80 -15.37 4.29 -19.61
C ARG A 80 -15.70 3.72 -18.24
N LYS A 81 -16.76 2.91 -18.15
CA LYS A 81 -17.08 2.20 -16.91
C LYS A 81 -15.94 1.29 -16.46
N LEU A 82 -15.36 0.51 -17.37
CA LEU A 82 -14.20 -0.35 -17.08
C LEU A 82 -12.99 0.46 -16.60
N LEU A 83 -12.79 1.67 -17.13
CA LEU A 83 -11.71 2.57 -16.70
C LEU A 83 -11.98 3.17 -15.31
N ASP A 84 -13.23 3.55 -15.03
CA ASP A 84 -13.65 4.09 -13.73
C ASP A 84 -13.61 3.02 -12.63
N ASP A 85 -13.99 1.79 -12.97
CA ASP A 85 -13.89 0.60 -12.10
C ASP A 85 -12.45 0.06 -12.02
N LYS A 86 -11.52 0.63 -12.80
CA LYS A 86 -10.09 0.25 -12.91
C LYS A 86 -9.85 -1.19 -13.36
N GLU A 87 -10.81 -1.77 -14.08
CA GLU A 87 -10.64 -3.04 -14.77
C GLU A 87 -9.71 -2.92 -15.99
N VAL A 88 -9.61 -1.72 -16.58
CA VAL A 88 -8.63 -1.41 -17.63
C VAL A 88 -7.81 -0.18 -17.25
N TYR A 89 -6.59 -0.09 -17.78
CA TYR A 89 -5.67 1.02 -17.49
C TYR A 89 -5.70 2.13 -18.54
N GLY A 90 -6.36 1.89 -19.66
CA GLY A 90 -6.56 2.86 -20.72
C GLY A 90 -7.48 2.32 -21.80
N ILE A 91 -8.01 3.24 -22.59
CA ILE A 91 -8.95 2.97 -23.68
C ILE A 91 -8.35 3.55 -24.96
N LEU A 92 -8.34 2.75 -26.03
CA LEU A 92 -8.20 3.25 -27.39
C LEU A 92 -9.60 3.34 -28.01
N GLN A 93 -10.15 4.54 -28.10
CA GLN A 93 -11.45 4.78 -28.69
C GLN A 93 -11.32 5.13 -30.17
N LEU A 94 -11.96 4.32 -31.01
CA LEU A 94 -12.05 4.55 -32.44
C LEU A 94 -13.13 5.59 -32.75
N GLY A 95 -12.83 6.43 -33.72
CA GLY A 95 -13.67 7.54 -34.13
C GLY A 95 -12.87 8.53 -34.96
N SER A 96 -13.46 9.69 -35.19
CA SER A 96 -12.78 10.81 -35.83
C SER A 96 -12.96 12.03 -34.93
N PRO A 97 -12.00 12.33 -34.02
CA PRO A 97 -10.65 11.76 -33.93
C PRO A 97 -10.55 10.40 -33.20
N VAL A 98 -9.43 9.71 -33.39
CA VAL A 98 -9.02 8.55 -32.57
C VAL A 98 -8.56 9.07 -31.22
N GLN A 99 -9.01 8.45 -30.13
CA GLN A 99 -8.75 8.94 -28.78
C GLN A 99 -8.07 7.89 -27.90
N VAL A 100 -7.03 8.30 -27.18
CA VAL A 100 -6.46 7.54 -26.06
C VAL A 100 -6.99 8.14 -24.77
N VAL A 101 -7.80 7.39 -24.03
CA VAL A 101 -8.36 7.83 -22.76
C VAL A 101 -7.64 7.11 -21.62
N VAL A 102 -7.08 7.87 -20.70
CA VAL A 102 -6.42 7.38 -19.48
C VAL A 102 -7.00 8.05 -18.25
N SER A 103 -6.81 7.46 -17.07
CA SER A 103 -7.33 8.01 -15.82
C SER A 103 -6.20 8.31 -14.83
N GLY A 104 -6.24 9.48 -14.20
CA GLY A 104 -5.33 9.80 -13.09
C GLY A 104 -5.67 9.06 -11.79
N ALA A 105 -6.86 8.44 -11.70
CA ALA A 105 -7.24 7.57 -10.60
C ALA A 105 -6.64 6.15 -10.71
N VAL A 106 -6.19 5.73 -11.90
CA VAL A 106 -5.49 4.46 -12.12
C VAL A 106 -4.02 4.57 -11.68
N ASN A 107 -3.43 3.44 -11.31
CA ASN A 107 -2.03 3.40 -10.87
C ASN A 107 -1.08 3.96 -11.95
N PRO A 108 -0.20 4.93 -11.60
CA PRO A 108 0.59 5.67 -12.58
C PRO A 108 1.62 4.80 -13.34
N ALA A 109 2.14 3.74 -12.74
CA ALA A 109 3.09 2.85 -13.41
C ALA A 109 2.41 2.07 -14.55
N GLY A 110 1.22 1.52 -14.28
CA GLY A 110 0.41 0.86 -15.29
C GLY A 110 -0.05 1.83 -16.38
N THR A 111 -0.57 2.99 -16.00
CA THR A 111 -1.03 4.02 -16.93
C THR A 111 0.10 4.50 -17.85
N GLN A 112 1.33 4.68 -17.36
CA GLN A 112 2.45 5.14 -18.18
C GLN A 112 2.78 4.14 -19.32
N VAL A 113 2.87 2.86 -18.99
CA VAL A 113 3.15 1.80 -19.97
C VAL A 113 2.02 1.70 -20.99
N VAL A 114 0.77 1.69 -20.51
CA VAL A 114 -0.41 1.60 -21.37
C VAL A 114 -0.56 2.83 -22.26
N GLN A 115 -0.42 4.04 -21.73
CA GLN A 115 -0.53 5.26 -22.52
C GLN A 115 0.48 5.28 -23.67
N GLN A 116 1.73 4.88 -23.42
CA GLN A 116 2.74 4.78 -24.47
C GLN A 116 2.32 3.79 -25.56
N ALA A 117 1.89 2.59 -25.18
CA ALA A 117 1.49 1.56 -26.14
C ALA A 117 0.23 1.95 -26.93
N LEU A 118 -0.78 2.52 -26.26
CA LEU A 118 -2.02 3.00 -26.90
C LEU A 118 -1.77 4.19 -27.82
N THR A 119 -0.84 5.09 -27.47
CA THR A 119 -0.46 6.22 -28.32
C THR A 119 0.20 5.71 -29.61
N THR A 120 1.09 4.71 -29.51
CA THR A 120 1.69 4.08 -30.70
C THR A 120 0.64 3.42 -31.60
N ALA A 121 -0.27 2.62 -31.02
CA ALA A 121 -1.34 1.97 -31.78
C ALA A 121 -2.32 2.99 -32.38
N GLY A 122 -2.72 3.99 -31.61
CA GLY A 122 -3.62 5.06 -32.03
C GLY A 122 -3.02 5.93 -33.13
N GLN A 123 -1.71 6.22 -33.10
CA GLN A 123 -1.02 6.98 -34.14
C GLN A 123 -0.99 6.22 -35.48
N ALA A 124 -0.73 4.91 -35.43
CA ALA A 124 -0.77 4.06 -36.61
C ALA A 124 -2.18 4.04 -37.22
N LEU A 125 -3.20 3.88 -36.38
CA LEU A 125 -4.59 3.89 -36.83
C LEU A 125 -4.99 5.25 -37.42
N ALA A 126 -4.69 6.35 -36.72
CA ALA A 126 -5.00 7.71 -37.17
C ALA A 126 -4.37 8.02 -38.54
N THR A 127 -3.13 7.55 -38.76
CA THR A 127 -2.43 7.69 -40.05
C THR A 127 -3.11 6.87 -41.14
N ALA A 128 -3.53 5.63 -40.84
CA ALA A 128 -4.24 4.77 -41.78
C ALA A 128 -5.63 5.29 -42.16
N THR A 129 -6.32 5.95 -41.23
CA THR A 129 -7.69 6.48 -41.44
C THR A 129 -7.72 7.94 -41.86
N GLY A 130 -6.57 8.62 -41.96
CA GLY A 130 -6.49 10.05 -42.28
C GLY A 130 -7.10 10.97 -41.21
N THR A 131 -7.11 10.54 -39.95
CA THR A 131 -7.66 11.28 -38.80
C THR A 131 -6.54 11.75 -37.87
N THR A 132 -6.89 12.49 -36.81
CA THR A 132 -5.93 12.90 -35.77
C THR A 132 -6.03 12.01 -34.53
N LEU A 133 -4.95 11.96 -33.77
CA LEU A 133 -4.89 11.33 -32.45
C LEU A 133 -5.07 12.38 -31.36
N GLN A 134 -5.95 12.11 -30.40
CA GLN A 134 -6.10 12.93 -29.20
C GLN A 134 -5.90 12.08 -27.94
N THR A 135 -5.30 12.68 -26.92
CA THR A 135 -5.18 12.05 -25.60
C THR A 135 -6.07 12.79 -24.61
N GLN A 136 -6.94 12.06 -23.94
CA GLN A 136 -7.80 12.57 -22.88
C GLN A 136 -7.38 11.93 -21.55
N THR A 137 -7.21 12.75 -20.52
CA THR A 137 -7.02 12.27 -19.15
C THR A 137 -8.27 12.59 -18.34
N VAL A 138 -9.00 11.56 -17.92
CA VAL A 138 -10.07 11.70 -16.93
C VAL A 138 -9.47 11.69 -15.53
N HIS A 139 -10.15 12.32 -14.57
CA HIS A 139 -9.69 12.44 -13.18
C HIS A 139 -8.21 12.89 -13.09
N PRO A 140 -7.85 14.06 -13.65
CA PRO A 140 -6.45 14.44 -13.83
C PRO A 140 -5.70 14.53 -12.51
N ALA A 141 -4.54 13.88 -12.46
CA ALA A 141 -3.66 13.87 -11.30
C ALA A 141 -2.46 14.80 -11.51
N SER A 142 -2.30 15.79 -10.63
CA SER A 142 -1.05 16.57 -10.52
C SER A 142 0.13 15.68 -10.14
N LEU A 143 1.37 16.18 -10.24
CA LEU A 143 2.56 15.43 -9.82
C LEU A 143 2.49 15.01 -8.34
N ALA A 144 1.98 15.91 -7.49
CA ALA A 144 1.71 15.60 -6.09
C ALA A 144 0.58 14.57 -5.95
N GLY A 145 -0.51 14.69 -6.70
CA GLY A 145 -1.62 13.74 -6.67
C GLY A 145 -1.24 12.32 -7.09
N ARG A 146 -0.23 12.15 -7.95
CA ARG A 146 0.27 10.82 -8.36
C ARG A 146 1.13 10.16 -7.27
N THR A 147 1.85 10.95 -6.48
CA THR A 147 2.81 10.46 -5.48
C THR A 147 2.20 10.38 -4.07
N ALA A 148 1.24 11.26 -3.77
CA ALA A 148 0.57 11.39 -2.48
C ALA A 148 0.01 10.07 -1.93
N PRO A 149 -0.69 9.21 -2.70
CA PRO A 149 -1.28 7.98 -2.14
C PRO A 149 -0.26 7.02 -1.52
N LEU A 150 0.89 6.85 -2.19
CA LEU A 150 1.96 6.01 -1.68
C LEU A 150 2.66 6.69 -0.49
N ALA A 151 2.92 7.99 -0.59
CA ALA A 151 3.54 8.76 0.47
C ALA A 151 2.71 8.78 1.76
N VAL A 152 1.39 8.93 1.67
CA VAL A 152 0.45 8.84 2.80
C VAL A 152 0.60 7.49 3.49
N SER A 153 0.60 6.40 2.74
CA SER A 153 0.75 5.05 3.30
C SER A 153 2.08 4.87 4.04
N ILE A 154 3.18 5.33 3.43
CA ILE A 154 4.53 5.32 4.01
C ILE A 154 4.59 6.14 5.31
N LEU A 155 4.09 7.38 5.28
CA LEU A 155 4.14 8.31 6.40
C LEU A 155 3.26 7.83 7.56
N CYS A 156 2.05 7.34 7.28
CA CYS A 156 1.20 6.71 8.28
C CYS A 156 1.92 5.53 8.95
N TRP A 157 2.53 4.64 8.16
CA TRP A 157 3.21 3.48 8.72
C TRP A 157 4.38 3.88 9.61
N LEU A 158 5.30 4.71 9.10
CA LEU A 158 6.48 5.14 9.85
C LEU A 158 6.12 5.98 11.07
N GLY A 159 5.20 6.92 10.90
CA GLY A 159 4.77 7.81 11.97
C GLY A 159 4.11 7.06 13.11
N SER A 160 3.20 6.13 12.81
CA SER A 160 2.57 5.28 13.82
C SER A 160 3.57 4.32 14.48
N LEU A 161 4.56 3.83 13.74
CA LEU A 161 5.60 2.93 14.26
C LEU A 161 6.50 3.68 15.24
N ALA A 162 6.98 4.86 14.84
CA ALA A 162 7.79 5.74 15.66
C ALA A 162 7.04 6.15 16.93
N ALA A 163 5.78 6.60 16.80
CA ALA A 163 4.94 6.95 17.94
C ALA A 163 4.80 5.78 18.93
N GLY A 164 4.66 4.54 18.43
CA GLY A 164 4.64 3.33 19.27
C GLY A 164 5.96 3.01 19.96
N ALA A 165 7.06 3.08 19.23
CA ALA A 165 8.38 2.83 19.77
C ALA A 165 8.75 3.85 20.85
N PHE A 166 8.53 5.14 20.60
CA PHE A 166 8.79 6.21 21.55
C PHE A 166 7.91 6.09 22.80
N PHE A 167 6.63 5.80 22.62
CA PHE A 167 5.72 5.58 23.74
C PHE A 167 6.18 4.42 24.64
N LEU A 168 6.55 3.28 24.03
CA LEU A 168 7.05 2.12 24.77
C LEU A 168 8.38 2.43 25.48
N ALA A 169 9.31 3.11 24.81
CA ALA A 169 10.60 3.49 25.37
C ALA A 169 10.42 4.47 26.55
N ALA A 170 9.55 5.47 26.42
CA ALA A 170 9.25 6.43 27.47
C ALA A 170 8.60 5.77 28.68
N ALA A 171 7.62 4.88 28.47
CA ALA A 171 6.98 4.14 29.55
C ALA A 171 7.96 3.25 30.31
N LYS A 172 8.85 2.54 29.59
CA LYS A 172 9.91 1.73 30.19
C LYS A 172 10.88 2.58 31.01
N ARG A 173 11.32 3.73 30.48
CA ARG A 173 12.23 4.65 31.19
C ARG A 173 11.59 5.24 32.44
N ALA A 174 10.28 5.51 32.41
CA ALA A 174 9.53 6.03 33.54
C ALA A 174 9.12 4.95 34.56
N GLY A 175 9.41 3.66 34.30
CA GLY A 175 8.99 2.55 35.16
C GLY A 175 7.47 2.41 35.27
N ARG A 176 6.69 2.94 34.33
CA ARG A 176 5.23 2.98 34.41
C ARG A 176 4.59 1.82 33.65
N PRO A 177 3.65 1.07 34.27
CA PRO A 177 2.88 0.07 33.56
C PRO A 177 2.01 0.74 32.49
N ILE A 178 1.94 0.12 31.30
CA ILE A 178 1.11 0.61 30.20
C ILE A 178 -0.28 -0.02 30.33
N GLY A 179 -1.20 0.72 30.96
CA GLY A 179 -2.62 0.35 31.05
C GLY A 179 -3.38 0.47 29.73
N LEU A 180 -4.60 -0.07 29.70
CA LEU A 180 -5.48 -0.07 28.52
C LEU A 180 -5.78 1.35 28.01
N GLY A 181 -6.14 2.27 28.91
CA GLY A 181 -6.42 3.66 28.56
C GLY A 181 -5.26 4.32 27.82
N ALA A 182 -4.03 4.14 28.33
CA ALA A 182 -2.83 4.70 27.68
C ALA A 182 -2.59 4.13 26.27
N ARG A 183 -2.91 2.85 26.04
CA ARG A 183 -2.80 2.24 24.69
C ARG A 183 -3.83 2.80 23.73
N LEU A 184 -5.08 2.96 24.19
CA LEU A 184 -6.16 3.53 23.38
C LEU A 184 -5.87 5.00 23.05
N THR A 185 -5.52 5.80 24.05
CA THR A 185 -5.15 7.20 23.86
C THR A 185 -4.00 7.33 22.87
N ARG A 186 -2.96 6.48 22.97
CA ARG A 186 -1.85 6.50 22.00
C ARG A 186 -2.33 6.27 20.57
N VAL A 187 -3.15 5.25 20.32
CA VAL A 187 -3.64 4.93 18.98
C VAL A 187 -4.50 6.08 18.43
N LEU A 188 -5.45 6.58 19.21
CA LEU A 188 -6.31 7.69 18.82
C LEU A 188 -5.53 8.98 18.56
N THR A 189 -4.67 9.39 19.50
CA THR A 189 -3.83 10.58 19.36
C THR A 189 -2.89 10.45 18.16
N SER A 190 -2.29 9.27 17.94
CA SER A 190 -1.48 9.03 16.75
C SER A 190 -2.30 9.16 15.48
N GLY A 191 -3.53 8.62 15.43
CA GLY A 191 -4.41 8.72 14.25
C GLY A 191 -4.76 10.17 13.94
N VAL A 192 -5.20 10.94 14.94
CA VAL A 192 -5.56 12.36 14.78
C VAL A 192 -4.36 13.20 14.35
N LEU A 193 -3.23 13.09 15.07
CA LEU A 193 -2.04 13.89 14.77
C LEU A 193 -1.46 13.53 13.39
N MET A 194 -1.42 12.24 13.04
CA MET A 194 -0.93 11.82 11.74
C MET A 194 -1.80 12.35 10.61
N THR A 195 -3.12 12.32 10.78
CA THR A 195 -4.07 12.88 9.81
C THR A 195 -3.84 14.37 9.62
N ALA A 196 -3.68 15.13 10.72
CA ALA A 196 -3.42 16.56 10.66
C ALA A 196 -2.08 16.89 9.98
N VAL A 197 -1.01 16.18 10.33
CA VAL A 197 0.33 16.37 9.75
C VAL A 197 0.33 16.02 8.25
N ILE A 198 -0.29 14.91 7.87
CA ILE A 198 -0.39 14.50 6.47
C ILE A 198 -1.24 15.49 5.67
N ALA A 199 -2.37 15.95 6.21
CA ALA A 199 -3.18 16.99 5.57
C ALA A 199 -2.34 18.26 5.33
N GLY A 200 -1.52 18.66 6.30
CA GLY A 200 -0.56 19.75 6.17
C GLY A 200 0.45 19.52 5.04
N PHE A 201 1.07 18.33 4.97
CA PHE A 201 2.00 17.98 3.90
C PHE A 201 1.34 17.97 2.52
N LEU A 202 0.15 17.38 2.39
CA LEU A 202 -0.58 17.37 1.12
C LEU A 202 -0.90 18.79 0.67
N ARG A 203 -1.34 19.66 1.58
CA ARG A 203 -1.60 21.08 1.30
C ARG A 203 -0.32 21.83 0.90
N LEU A 204 0.81 21.49 1.52
CA LEU A 204 2.11 22.08 1.23
C LEU A 204 2.65 21.64 -0.14
N TRP A 205 2.47 20.37 -0.51
CA TRP A 205 2.92 19.85 -1.81
C TRP A 205 2.07 20.37 -2.95
N ASP A 206 0.76 20.40 -2.77
CA ASP A 206 -0.17 20.90 -3.76
C ASP A 206 -1.48 21.36 -3.11
N SER A 207 -1.66 22.67 -3.07
CA SER A 207 -2.84 23.32 -2.51
C SER A 207 -4.11 23.13 -3.33
N THR A 208 -4.06 22.44 -4.47
CA THR A 208 -5.25 22.10 -5.26
C THR A 208 -5.83 20.72 -4.92
N LEU A 209 -5.11 19.91 -4.13
CA LEU A 209 -5.57 18.58 -3.73
C LEU A 209 -6.87 18.65 -2.90
N PRO A 210 -7.87 17.81 -3.21
CA PRO A 210 -9.17 17.85 -2.55
C PRO A 210 -9.13 17.21 -1.16
N LEU A 211 -8.72 17.97 -0.14
CA LEU A 211 -8.68 17.52 1.26
C LEU A 211 -10.06 17.58 1.93
N ASN A 212 -11.04 16.88 1.35
CA ASN A 212 -12.38 16.77 1.91
C ASN A 212 -12.45 15.75 3.06
N TRP A 213 -13.63 15.61 3.67
CA TRP A 213 -13.83 14.69 4.80
C TRP A 213 -13.57 13.22 4.46
N GLN A 214 -13.78 12.80 3.21
CA GLN A 214 -13.51 11.43 2.77
C GLN A 214 -12.00 11.17 2.74
N VAL A 215 -11.20 12.09 2.20
CA VAL A 215 -9.74 12.00 2.23
C VAL A 215 -9.22 11.96 3.67
N LEU A 216 -9.65 12.90 4.51
CA LEU A 216 -9.19 12.96 5.90
C LEU A 216 -9.61 11.73 6.71
N GLY A 217 -10.85 11.28 6.53
CA GLY A 217 -11.36 10.06 7.16
C GLY A 217 -10.60 8.81 6.71
N PHE A 218 -10.22 8.73 5.44
CA PHE A 218 -9.43 7.61 4.93
C PHE A 218 -7.99 7.62 5.48
N VAL A 219 -7.33 8.79 5.52
CA VAL A 219 -6.00 8.93 6.14
C VAL A 219 -6.05 8.53 7.62
N PHE A 220 -7.09 8.97 8.34
CA PHE A 220 -7.31 8.58 9.73
C PHE A 220 -7.48 7.07 9.89
N LEU A 221 -8.28 6.42 9.04
CA LEU A 221 -8.44 4.97 9.04
C LEU A 221 -7.11 4.25 8.80
N VAL A 222 -6.32 4.68 7.81
CA VAL A 222 -5.00 4.11 7.51
C VAL A 222 -4.08 4.22 8.74
N ALA A 223 -3.99 5.41 9.34
CA ALA A 223 -3.15 5.64 10.52
C ALA A 223 -3.59 4.80 11.72
N MET A 224 -4.90 4.68 11.96
CA MET A 224 -5.47 3.85 13.02
C MET A 224 -5.21 2.35 12.80
N ALA A 225 -5.42 1.86 11.56
CA ALA A 225 -5.19 0.46 11.21
C ALA A 225 -3.72 0.07 11.38
N PHE A 226 -2.80 0.87 10.84
CA PHE A 226 -1.36 0.62 11.00
C PHE A 226 -0.93 0.75 12.46
N GLY A 227 -1.33 1.84 13.13
CA GLY A 227 -0.95 2.09 14.52
C GLY A 227 -1.47 1.05 15.50
N SER A 228 -2.66 0.47 15.27
CA SER A 228 -3.22 -0.60 16.11
C SER A 228 -2.49 -1.93 15.92
N ILE A 229 -2.22 -2.37 14.69
CA ILE A 229 -1.45 -3.60 14.40
C ILE A 229 -0.01 -3.48 14.93
N GLN A 230 0.66 -2.36 14.68
CA GLN A 230 2.00 -2.10 15.22
C GLN A 230 1.98 -2.06 16.74
N GLY A 231 0.95 -1.45 17.34
CA GLY A 231 0.74 -1.43 18.78
C GLY A 231 0.56 -2.83 19.37
N ALA A 232 -0.23 -3.68 18.71
CA ALA A 232 -0.45 -5.07 19.09
C ALA A 232 0.86 -5.87 19.07
N LEU A 233 1.67 -5.72 18.02
CA LEU A 233 2.97 -6.39 17.90
C LEU A 233 3.97 -5.87 18.95
N LEU A 234 4.05 -4.55 19.12
CA LEU A 234 4.87 -3.92 20.17
C LEU A 234 4.46 -4.36 21.57
N ARG A 235 3.18 -4.62 21.79
CA ARG A 235 2.67 -5.14 23.05
C ARG A 235 3.16 -6.57 23.30
N ILE A 236 3.13 -7.44 22.29
CA ILE A 236 3.51 -8.85 22.41
C ILE A 236 5.03 -9.00 22.50
N PHE A 237 5.77 -8.35 21.60
CA PHE A 237 7.20 -8.57 21.42
C PHE A 237 8.07 -7.42 21.98
N GLY A 238 7.46 -6.38 22.55
CA GLY A 238 8.20 -5.18 22.95
C GLY A 238 8.88 -4.52 21.75
N LEU A 239 10.07 -3.94 21.98
CA LEU A 239 10.86 -3.34 20.92
C LEU A 239 11.41 -4.36 19.90
N ALA A 240 11.42 -5.65 20.23
CA ALA A 240 11.82 -6.69 19.27
C ALA A 240 10.84 -6.81 18.09
N ALA A 241 9.61 -6.29 18.21
CA ALA A 241 8.68 -6.18 17.09
C ALA A 241 9.27 -5.43 15.89
N MET A 242 10.25 -4.55 16.11
CA MET A 242 10.94 -3.81 15.04
C MET A 242 11.69 -4.73 14.07
N ALA A 243 12.13 -5.90 14.52
CA ALA A 243 12.76 -6.90 13.65
C ALA A 243 11.79 -7.46 12.59
N VAL A 244 10.48 -7.35 12.82
CA VAL A 244 9.43 -7.75 11.85
C VAL A 244 8.89 -6.52 11.11
N LEU A 245 8.58 -5.45 11.85
CA LEU A 245 7.95 -4.24 11.32
C LEU A 245 8.89 -3.43 10.40
N GLY A 246 10.18 -3.43 10.69
CA GLY A 246 11.20 -2.75 9.89
C GLY A 246 11.38 -3.36 8.50
N PRO A 247 11.62 -4.68 8.37
CA PRO A 247 11.64 -5.32 7.07
C PRO A 247 10.32 -5.16 6.33
N LEU A 248 9.17 -5.38 6.97
CA LEU A 248 7.87 -5.21 6.33
C LEU A 248 7.70 -3.81 5.72
N TYR A 249 8.18 -2.76 6.39
CA TYR A 249 8.24 -1.40 5.85
C TYR A 249 9.10 -1.30 4.59
N LEU A 250 10.29 -1.91 4.57
CA LEU A 250 11.21 -1.78 3.42
C LEU A 250 10.67 -2.50 2.18
N LEU A 251 9.96 -3.61 2.36
CA LEU A 251 9.44 -4.42 1.25
C LEU A 251 8.16 -3.80 0.65
N ALA A 252 7.30 -3.21 1.49
CA ALA A 252 5.93 -2.88 1.10
C ALA A 252 5.81 -1.77 0.03
N PRO A 253 6.54 -0.64 0.08
CA PRO A 253 6.47 0.42 -0.93
C PRO A 253 6.89 -0.05 -2.32
N ALA A 254 7.88 -0.94 -2.41
CA ALA A 254 8.42 -1.42 -3.68
C ALA A 254 7.34 -2.13 -4.52
N VAL A 255 6.43 -2.85 -3.86
CA VAL A 255 5.32 -3.56 -4.52
C VAL A 255 4.01 -2.77 -4.49
N ALA A 256 3.72 -2.00 -3.45
CA ALA A 256 2.46 -1.26 -3.31
C ALA A 256 2.30 -0.13 -4.34
N GLY A 257 3.42 0.40 -4.84
CA GLY A 257 3.40 1.39 -5.92
C GLY A 257 3.15 0.78 -7.31
N GLN A 258 3.20 -0.55 -7.45
CA GLN A 258 3.16 -1.24 -8.74
C GLN A 258 1.84 -1.98 -8.96
N VAL A 259 1.47 -2.13 -10.23
CA VAL A 259 0.37 -3.01 -10.65
C VAL A 259 0.85 -4.45 -10.78
N PRO A 260 -0.01 -5.45 -10.49
CA PRO A 260 0.41 -6.85 -10.47
C PRO A 260 0.90 -7.37 -11.85
N GLU A 261 0.46 -6.77 -12.94
CA GLU A 261 0.82 -7.09 -14.34
C GLU A 261 2.23 -6.61 -14.72
N LEU A 262 2.82 -5.69 -13.94
CA LEU A 262 4.20 -5.23 -14.12
C LEU A 262 5.19 -6.03 -13.25
N LEU A 263 4.70 -6.80 -12.29
CA LEU A 263 5.53 -7.54 -11.36
C LEU A 263 5.87 -8.92 -11.91
N ASN A 264 7.11 -9.35 -11.67
CA ASN A 264 7.46 -10.75 -11.83
C ASN A 264 6.50 -11.62 -10.97
N PRO A 265 5.99 -12.77 -11.50
CA PRO A 265 5.07 -13.63 -10.77
C PRO A 265 5.54 -14.03 -9.36
N ALA A 266 6.86 -14.19 -9.16
CA ALA A 266 7.43 -14.47 -7.85
C ALA A 266 7.16 -13.34 -6.85
N TYR A 267 7.37 -12.07 -7.22
CA TYR A 267 7.10 -10.92 -6.36
C TYR A 267 5.60 -10.68 -6.18
N LYS A 268 4.81 -10.91 -7.24
CA LYS A 268 3.33 -10.82 -7.16
C LYS A 268 2.78 -11.77 -6.08
N ASN A 269 3.23 -13.02 -6.10
CA ASN A 269 2.75 -14.05 -5.18
C ASN A 269 3.35 -13.90 -3.78
N ALA A 270 4.66 -13.69 -3.68
CA ALA A 270 5.38 -13.68 -2.41
C ALA A 270 5.22 -12.39 -1.60
N LEU A 271 4.91 -11.26 -2.24
CA LEU A 271 4.86 -9.95 -1.58
C LEU A 271 3.56 -9.20 -1.87
N TRP A 272 3.24 -8.96 -3.14
CA TRP A 272 2.15 -8.05 -3.51
C TRP A 272 0.78 -8.55 -3.03
N SER A 273 0.51 -9.86 -3.15
CA SER A 273 -0.80 -10.48 -2.88
C SER A 273 -1.38 -10.15 -1.49
N TRP A 274 -0.54 -10.13 -0.46
CA TRP A 274 -0.93 -9.97 0.94
C TRP A 274 -0.49 -8.63 1.57
N THR A 275 0.33 -7.85 0.88
CA THR A 275 0.87 -6.60 1.45
C THR A 275 -0.24 -5.57 1.65
N PRO A 276 -0.51 -5.10 2.88
CA PRO A 276 -1.64 -4.22 3.15
C PRO A 276 -1.48 -2.80 2.59
N PHE A 277 -0.24 -2.35 2.36
CA PHE A 277 0.06 -1.02 1.80
C PHE A 277 -0.59 -0.78 0.44
N ARG A 278 -0.83 -1.83 -0.35
CA ARG A 278 -1.49 -1.66 -1.65
C ARG A 278 -2.91 -1.15 -1.47
N PHE A 279 -3.63 -1.64 -0.46
CA PHE A 279 -5.02 -1.22 -0.23
C PHE A 279 -5.10 0.23 0.25
N SER A 280 -4.21 0.65 1.15
CA SER A 280 -4.15 2.06 1.56
C SER A 280 -3.73 2.96 0.40
N THR A 281 -2.81 2.53 -0.45
CA THR A 281 -2.33 3.32 -1.60
C THR A 281 -3.40 3.43 -2.69
N GLU A 282 -3.99 2.31 -3.11
CA GLU A 282 -5.01 2.28 -4.16
C GLU A 282 -6.29 3.00 -3.74
N GLY A 283 -6.81 2.72 -2.54
CA GLY A 283 -7.99 3.42 -2.01
C GLY A 283 -7.76 4.91 -1.83
N MET A 284 -6.59 5.33 -1.35
CA MET A 284 -6.24 6.75 -1.23
C MET A 284 -6.18 7.42 -2.61
N ARG A 285 -5.68 6.73 -3.65
CA ARG A 285 -5.64 7.28 -5.02
C ARG A 285 -7.04 7.53 -5.56
N SER A 286 -7.95 6.58 -5.39
CA SER A 286 -9.34 6.73 -5.85
C SER A 286 -10.03 7.92 -5.19
N ILE A 287 -9.97 8.00 -3.85
CA ILE A 287 -10.63 9.06 -3.10
C ILE A 287 -10.01 10.42 -3.43
N LEU A 288 -8.68 10.50 -3.53
CA LEU A 288 -7.98 11.75 -3.86
C LEU A 288 -8.33 12.24 -5.26
N GLN A 289 -8.61 11.34 -6.21
CA GLN A 289 -9.01 11.70 -7.57
C GLN A 289 -10.52 11.75 -7.80
N GLY A 290 -11.31 11.80 -6.72
CA GLY A 290 -12.76 12.00 -6.80
C GLY A 290 -13.52 10.79 -7.32
N THR A 291 -12.99 9.58 -7.13
CA THR A 291 -13.63 8.30 -7.48
C THR A 291 -13.93 7.45 -6.23
N PRO A 292 -14.64 7.98 -5.20
CA PRO A 292 -14.86 7.25 -3.95
C PRO A 292 -15.71 5.99 -4.10
N GLY A 293 -16.44 5.85 -5.22
CA GLY A 293 -17.23 4.66 -5.56
C GLY A 293 -16.43 3.53 -6.22
N ALA A 294 -15.14 3.72 -6.50
CA ALA A 294 -14.33 2.70 -7.16
C ALA A 294 -14.20 1.43 -6.29
N PRO A 295 -14.17 0.22 -6.88
CA PRO A 295 -14.15 -1.05 -6.13
C PRO A 295 -12.96 -1.20 -5.15
N ASP A 296 -11.82 -0.58 -5.47
CA ASP A 296 -10.63 -0.60 -4.63
C ASP A 296 -10.80 0.19 -3.33
N VAL A 297 -11.64 1.22 -3.29
CA VAL A 297 -12.02 1.95 -2.07
C VAL A 297 -12.76 1.03 -1.12
N THR A 298 -13.81 0.36 -1.61
CA THR A 298 -14.59 -0.59 -0.79
C THR A 298 -13.70 -1.70 -0.26
N THR A 299 -12.83 -2.26 -1.10
CA THR A 299 -11.86 -3.28 -0.70
C THR A 299 -10.90 -2.75 0.37
N ALA A 300 -10.39 -1.53 0.20
CA ALA A 300 -9.49 -0.91 1.18
C ALA A 300 -10.17 -0.65 2.52
N LEU A 301 -11.41 -0.17 2.53
CA LEU A 301 -12.18 0.04 3.76
C LEU A 301 -12.36 -1.28 4.54
N TRP A 302 -12.67 -2.37 3.85
CA TRP A 302 -12.80 -3.68 4.46
C TRP A 302 -11.46 -4.18 5.04
N VAL A 303 -10.40 -4.16 4.25
CA VAL A 303 -9.08 -4.66 4.71
C VAL A 303 -8.57 -3.83 5.88
N LEU A 304 -8.57 -2.51 5.75
CA LEU A 304 -8.09 -1.61 6.81
C LEU A 304 -8.98 -1.66 8.06
N GLY A 305 -10.30 -1.80 7.88
CA GLY A 305 -11.25 -1.97 8.97
C GLY A 305 -11.02 -3.27 9.75
N VAL A 306 -10.83 -4.39 9.04
CA VAL A 306 -10.49 -5.68 9.66
C VAL A 306 -9.13 -5.62 10.36
N MET A 307 -8.12 -5.01 9.73
CA MET A 307 -6.81 -4.81 10.36
C MET A 307 -6.92 -3.98 11.65
N LEU A 308 -7.69 -2.89 11.62
CA LEU A 308 -7.96 -2.08 12.80
C LEU A 308 -8.63 -2.91 13.89
N ALA A 309 -9.68 -3.66 13.56
CA ALA A 309 -10.39 -4.50 14.51
C ALA A 309 -9.47 -5.53 15.16
N ILE A 310 -8.70 -6.29 14.37
CA ILE A 310 -7.74 -7.28 14.88
C ILE A 310 -6.66 -6.62 15.74
N GLY A 311 -6.10 -5.50 15.26
CA GLY A 311 -5.09 -4.74 16.00
C GLY A 311 -5.61 -4.28 17.35
N LEU A 312 -6.83 -3.76 17.42
CA LEU A 312 -7.46 -3.34 18.67
C LEU A 312 -7.77 -4.53 19.58
N VAL A 313 -8.32 -5.63 19.07
CA VAL A 313 -8.59 -6.85 19.85
C VAL A 313 -7.32 -7.35 20.52
N VAL A 314 -6.22 -7.47 19.78
CA VAL A 314 -4.94 -7.92 20.35
C VAL A 314 -4.35 -6.87 21.30
N LEU A 315 -4.47 -5.59 20.99
CA LEU A 315 -3.99 -4.50 21.84
C LEU A 315 -4.74 -4.40 23.18
N PHE A 316 -6.01 -4.82 23.20
CA PHE A 316 -6.89 -4.77 24.37
C PHE A 316 -7.11 -6.11 25.08
N TRP A 317 -6.67 -7.22 24.47
CA TRP A 317 -6.75 -8.55 25.09
C TRP A 317 -6.24 -8.51 26.54
N PRO A 318 -6.88 -9.11 27.54
CA PRO A 318 -6.35 -9.10 28.90
C PRO A 318 -4.98 -9.82 28.94
N GLY A 319 -3.91 -9.10 29.26
CA GLY A 319 -2.59 -9.70 29.46
C GLY A 319 -2.52 -10.36 30.84
N ARG A 320 -1.74 -11.44 30.99
CA ARG A 320 -1.44 -12.07 32.29
C ARG A 320 -0.78 -11.06 33.22
N SER A 321 -1.58 -10.32 33.99
CA SER A 321 -1.11 -9.41 35.04
C SER A 321 -2.19 -9.19 36.11
N ALA A 322 -3.16 -10.10 36.24
CA ALA A 322 -4.25 -9.98 37.20
C ALA A 322 -4.62 -11.31 37.90
N ARG A 323 -3.78 -12.35 37.77
CA ARG A 323 -4.05 -13.67 38.37
C ARG A 323 -2.82 -14.40 38.91
N GLN A 324 -1.70 -13.69 39.07
CA GLN A 324 -0.41 -14.28 39.44
C GLN A 324 0.31 -13.49 40.55
N GLU A 325 -0.45 -12.72 41.32
CA GLU A 325 -0.08 -12.16 42.63
C GLU A 325 -1.04 -12.65 43.74
N THR A 326 -1.74 -13.76 43.49
CA THR A 326 -2.32 -14.58 44.56
C THR A 326 -1.49 -15.85 44.67
N GLU A 327 -0.20 -15.67 44.96
CA GLU A 327 0.57 -16.69 45.66
C GLU A 327 0.54 -16.27 47.12
N PRO A 328 -0.08 -17.03 48.03
CA PRO A 328 -0.12 -16.68 49.44
C PRO A 328 1.31 -16.73 49.96
N ASP A 329 1.82 -15.56 50.34
CA ASP A 329 3.12 -15.43 51.00
C ASP A 329 3.14 -16.36 52.22
N VAL A 330 4.16 -17.21 52.22
CA VAL A 330 4.29 -18.37 53.09
C VAL A 330 4.58 -17.87 54.49
N ALA A 331 3.56 -17.83 55.34
CA ALA A 331 3.70 -17.69 56.78
C ALA A 331 4.25 -19.00 57.37
N ASP A 332 5.53 -19.29 57.15
CA ASP A 332 6.24 -20.29 57.96
C ASP A 332 7.75 -20.03 57.99
N ARG A 333 8.14 -19.08 58.84
CA ARG A 333 9.48 -19.02 59.45
C ARG A 333 9.31 -18.74 60.93
N VAL A 334 8.78 -19.72 61.66
CA VAL A 334 8.98 -19.79 63.10
C VAL A 334 10.33 -20.46 63.33
N VAL A 335 11.27 -19.69 63.87
CA VAL A 335 12.54 -20.20 64.41
C VAL A 335 12.23 -20.80 65.77
N GLU A 336 12.29 -22.14 65.90
CA GLU A 336 12.34 -22.76 67.22
C GLU A 336 13.72 -22.48 67.85
N VAL A 337 13.73 -21.58 68.82
CA VAL A 337 14.85 -21.41 69.75
C VAL A 337 14.75 -22.54 70.77
N GLY A 338 15.45 -23.64 70.51
CA GLY A 338 15.65 -24.70 71.49
C GLY A 338 16.67 -24.26 72.54
N VAL A 339 16.20 -23.87 73.72
CA VAL A 339 16.95 -23.91 74.97
C VAL A 339 16.68 -25.27 75.58
N HIS A 340 17.70 -26.14 75.65
CA HIS A 340 17.96 -27.10 76.73
C HIS A 340 19.38 -27.62 76.63
#